data_AF-A0A7C4YZD7-F1
#
_entry.id   AF-A0A7C4YZD7-F1
#
_cell.length_a   1.000
_cell.length_b   1.000
_cell.length_c   1.000
_cell.angle_alpha   90.00
_cell.angle_beta   90.00
_cell.angle_gamma   90.00
#
_symmetry.space_group_name_H-M   'P 1'
#
loop_
_entity.id
_entity.type
_entity.pdbx_description
1 polymer ?
#
loop_
_entity_poly.entity_id
_entity_poly.type
_entity_poly.pdbx_seq_one_letter_code
_entity_poly.pdbx_strand_id
1 'polypeptide(L)'
;LHLSLTDAPVLLGFICGGAVIFWFSGASRQAVTTGAYRAVEFIKKNMRLDKKEADIEDSRTVVRICTEYAQSGMWNIFVALMSITLAFAFFDPNFFVAYLVSIAVFGLFQAIYMANAGGAWDNAKKLVEVDFKEKGTDVHAATVIGDTVGDPFKDTTSVAMNPIIKFSTLFGLLAVEIAVEMKKAAEGLHTDYTPFIGVAFFFIALVFVWRSFYKMRIPPREPAKAAAKH
;
A
#
# COMPACT_ATOMS: atom_id res chain seq x y z
N LEU A 1 -7.52 -10.68 -30.20
CA LEU A 1 -6.75 -9.63 -29.47
C LEU A 1 -5.96 -8.86 -30.51
N HIS A 2 -6.18 -7.56 -30.67
CA HIS A 2 -5.34 -6.69 -31.50
C HIS A 2 -4.91 -5.55 -30.59
N LEU A 3 -3.61 -5.50 -30.25
CA LEU A 3 -3.08 -4.57 -29.27
C LEU A 3 -2.35 -3.44 -30.01
N SER A 4 -3.05 -2.33 -30.30
CA SER A 4 -2.39 -1.12 -30.77
C SER A 4 -2.22 -0.13 -29.63
N LEU A 5 -1.03 0.47 -29.52
CA LEU A 5 -0.75 1.50 -28.51
C LEU A 5 -1.58 2.78 -28.71
N THR A 6 -2.13 2.98 -29.90
CA THR A 6 -3.01 4.11 -30.21
C THR A 6 -4.44 3.92 -29.75
N ASP A 7 -4.81 2.71 -29.35
CA ASP A 7 -6.19 2.39 -28.99
C ASP A 7 -6.52 2.98 -27.61
N ALA A 8 -7.68 3.64 -27.51
CA ALA A 8 -8.11 4.28 -26.26
C ALA A 8 -8.15 3.32 -25.04
N PRO A 9 -8.63 2.06 -25.16
CA PRO A 9 -8.60 1.11 -24.04
C PRO A 9 -7.19 0.76 -23.59
N VAL A 10 -6.21 0.70 -24.50
CA VAL A 10 -4.82 0.37 -24.17
C VAL A 10 -4.17 1.54 -23.42
N LEU A 11 -4.35 2.77 -23.89
CA LEU A 11 -3.85 3.97 -23.21
C LEU A 11 -4.46 4.13 -21.81
N LEU A 12 -5.77 3.89 -21.69
CA LEU A 12 -6.44 3.90 -20.39
C LEU A 12 -5.86 2.83 -19.45
N GLY A 13 -5.58 1.64 -19.97
CA GLY A 13 -4.95 0.55 -19.21
C GLY A 13 -3.60 0.95 -18.64
N PHE A 14 -2.77 1.62 -19.44
CA PHE A 14 -1.49 2.15 -18.97
C PHE A 14 -1.65 3.16 -17.84
N ILE A 15 -2.53 4.15 -18.00
CA ILE A 15 -2.78 5.17 -16.98
C ILE A 15 -3.29 4.52 -15.68
N CYS A 16 -4.28 3.62 -15.79
CA CYS A 16 -4.84 2.92 -14.63
C CYS A 16 -3.79 2.05 -13.91
N GLY A 17 -2.94 1.34 -14.65
CA GLY A 17 -1.89 0.51 -14.04
C GLY A 17 -0.88 1.34 -13.25
N GLY A 18 -0.42 2.46 -13.82
CA GLY A 18 0.45 3.40 -13.12
C GLY A 18 -0.23 3.95 -11.86
N ALA A 19 -1.48 4.39 -12.00
CA ALA A 19 -2.26 4.93 -10.89
C ALA A 19 -2.41 3.92 -9.73
N VAL A 20 -2.65 2.63 -10.03
CA VAL A 20 -2.77 1.58 -9.00
C VAL A 20 -1.44 1.36 -8.27
N ILE A 21 -0.29 1.40 -8.94
CA ILE A 21 1.03 1.29 -8.29
C ILE A 21 1.27 2.44 -7.32
N PHE A 22 0.98 3.68 -7.72
CA PHE A 22 1.13 4.83 -6.84
C PHE A 22 0.11 4.85 -5.70
N TRP A 23 -1.13 4.45 -5.97
CA TRP A 23 -2.15 4.27 -4.94
C TRP A 23 -1.72 3.22 -3.91
N PHE A 24 -1.28 2.04 -4.37
CA PHE A 24 -0.80 0.96 -3.51
C PHE A 24 0.35 1.46 -2.63
N SER A 25 1.32 2.13 -3.25
CA SER A 25 2.47 2.71 -2.56
C SER A 25 2.07 3.71 -1.48
N GLY A 26 1.04 4.52 -1.72
CA GLY A 26 0.51 5.44 -0.72
C GLY A 26 -0.23 4.71 0.40
N ALA A 27 -1.09 3.76 0.04
CA ALA A 27 -1.93 3.02 0.97
C ALA A 27 -1.10 2.15 1.94
N SER A 28 -0.06 1.47 1.45
CA SER A 28 0.84 0.66 2.29
C SER A 28 1.59 1.53 3.30
N ARG A 29 2.18 2.64 2.85
CA ARG A 29 2.88 3.59 3.72
C ARG A 29 1.93 4.20 4.74
N GLN A 30 0.73 4.59 4.33
CA GLN A 30 -0.30 5.10 5.24
C GLN A 30 -0.64 4.10 6.35
N ALA A 31 -0.76 2.80 6.03
CA ALA A 31 -1.02 1.77 7.03
C ALA A 31 0.10 1.69 8.08
N VAL A 32 1.36 1.68 7.62
CA VAL A 32 2.55 1.64 8.49
C VAL A 32 2.63 2.90 9.35
N THR A 33 2.50 4.08 8.75
CA THR A 33 2.59 5.37 9.45
C THR A 33 1.50 5.50 10.52
N THR A 34 0.27 5.07 10.24
CA THR A 34 -0.81 5.10 11.23
C THR A 34 -0.55 4.13 12.39
N GLY A 35 -0.07 2.92 12.11
CA GLY A 35 0.30 1.95 13.14
C GLY A 35 1.43 2.48 14.04
N ALA A 36 2.49 3.01 13.43
CA ALA A 36 3.63 3.61 14.12
C ALA A 36 3.20 4.80 15.00
N TYR A 37 2.35 5.69 14.49
CA TYR A 37 1.84 6.83 15.25
C TYR A 37 1.08 6.39 16.51
N ARG A 38 0.19 5.41 16.38
CA ARG A 38 -0.60 4.91 17.52
C ARG A 38 0.26 4.17 18.54
N ALA A 39 1.26 3.41 18.08
CA ALA A 39 2.25 2.80 18.97
C ALA A 39 3.03 3.88 19.75
N VAL A 40 3.49 4.95 19.09
CA VAL A 40 4.17 6.07 19.75
C VAL A 40 3.25 6.81 20.72
N GLU A 41 1.99 7.06 20.37
CA GLU A 41 1.03 7.66 21.30
C GLU A 41 0.79 6.80 22.54
N PHE A 42 0.69 5.47 22.37
CA PHE A 42 0.55 4.54 23.48
C PHE A 42 1.77 4.59 24.40
N ILE A 43 2.98 4.52 23.83
CA ILE A 43 4.25 4.61 24.56
C ILE A 43 4.30 5.92 25.37
N LYS A 44 3.96 7.06 24.75
CA LYS A 44 4.00 8.37 25.42
C LYS A 44 2.99 8.51 26.57
N LYS A 45 1.81 7.89 26.47
CA LYS A 45 0.73 8.02 27.46
C LYS A 45 0.87 7.03 28.62
N ASN A 46 1.32 5.82 28.34
CA ASN A 46 1.21 4.70 29.28
C ASN A 46 2.55 4.18 29.77
N MET A 47 3.64 4.35 29.01
CA MET A 47 4.94 3.80 29.38
C MET A 47 5.80 4.81 30.13
N ARG A 48 6.38 4.34 31.23
CA ARG A 48 7.37 5.05 32.03
C ARG A 48 8.77 4.83 31.46
N LEU A 49 9.24 5.78 30.65
CA LEU A 49 10.54 5.74 29.95
C LEU A 49 11.75 5.89 30.90
N ASP A 50 11.52 6.14 32.18
CA ASP A 50 12.53 6.25 33.24
C ASP A 50 12.95 4.89 33.86
N LYS A 51 12.29 3.80 33.48
CA LYS A 51 12.62 2.45 33.96
C LYS A 51 13.74 1.82 33.12
N LYS A 52 14.65 1.09 33.78
CA LYS A 52 15.75 0.32 33.14
C LYS A 52 15.26 -0.85 32.28
N GLU A 53 14.09 -1.39 32.57
CA GLU A 53 13.49 -2.52 31.85
C GLU A 53 12.05 -2.18 31.46
N ALA A 54 11.68 -2.56 30.22
CA ALA A 54 10.32 -2.44 29.73
C ALA A 54 9.46 -3.55 30.33
N ASP A 55 8.23 -3.21 30.73
CA ASP A 55 7.27 -4.22 31.16
C ASP A 55 6.90 -5.13 29.98
N ILE A 56 6.82 -6.44 30.24
CA ILE A 56 6.40 -7.44 29.26
C ILE A 56 4.97 -7.16 28.80
N GLU A 57 4.10 -6.68 29.70
CA GLU A 57 2.71 -6.37 29.40
C GLU A 57 2.57 -5.14 28.47
N ASP A 58 3.35 -4.09 28.73
CA ASP A 58 3.44 -2.92 27.86
C ASP A 58 3.97 -3.29 26.47
N SER A 59 5.01 -4.12 26.42
CA SER A 59 5.60 -4.62 25.17
C SER A 59 4.60 -5.43 24.35
N ARG A 60 3.83 -6.32 24.98
CA ARG A 60 2.74 -7.08 24.33
C ARG A 60 1.68 -6.15 23.77
N THR A 61 1.35 -5.08 24.48
CA THR A 61 0.33 -4.13 24.03
C THR A 61 0.79 -3.35 22.79
N VAL A 62 2.04 -2.91 22.74
CA VAL A 62 2.61 -2.27 21.55
C VAL A 62 2.59 -3.21 20.35
N VAL A 63 3.00 -4.48 20.54
CA VAL A 63 2.97 -5.49 19.47
C VAL A 63 1.55 -5.74 18.97
N ARG A 64 0.57 -5.82 19.88
CA ARG A 64 -0.84 -6.01 19.52
C ARG A 64 -1.37 -4.84 18.69
N ILE A 65 -1.09 -3.60 19.10
CA ILE A 65 -1.46 -2.39 18.34
C ILE A 65 -0.90 -2.50 16.92
N CYS A 66 0.41 -2.71 16.76
CA CYS A 66 1.03 -2.83 15.44
C CYS A 66 0.39 -3.95 14.60
N THR A 67 0.08 -5.09 15.20
CA THR A 67 -0.53 -6.25 14.54
C THR A 67 -1.93 -5.94 14.01
N GLU A 68 -2.80 -5.35 14.84
CA GLU A 68 -4.18 -5.02 14.46
C GLU A 68 -4.21 -4.03 13.27
N TYR A 69 -3.38 -2.99 13.29
CA TYR A 69 -3.32 -2.01 12.18
C TYR A 69 -2.68 -2.58 10.92
N ALA A 70 -1.63 -3.38 11.05
CA ALA A 70 -1.01 -4.05 9.91
C ALA A 70 -2.02 -4.98 9.21
N GLN A 71 -2.76 -5.78 9.98
CA GLN A 71 -3.80 -6.67 9.44
C GLN A 71 -4.95 -5.89 8.78
N SER A 72 -5.47 -4.84 9.44
CA SER A 72 -6.55 -4.04 8.86
C SER A 72 -6.11 -3.33 7.57
N GLY A 73 -4.87 -2.85 7.50
CA GLY A 73 -4.32 -2.22 6.30
C GLY A 73 -4.16 -3.22 5.15
N MET A 74 -3.58 -4.39 5.45
CA MET A 74 -3.41 -5.48 4.49
C MET A 74 -4.75 -5.92 3.88
N TRP A 75 -5.78 -6.13 4.70
CA TRP A 75 -7.11 -6.50 4.19
C TRP A 75 -7.72 -5.44 3.30
N ASN A 76 -7.59 -4.15 3.66
CA ASN A 76 -8.13 -3.08 2.83
C ASN A 76 -7.47 -3.05 1.45
N ILE A 77 -6.15 -3.19 1.41
CA ILE A 77 -5.37 -3.18 0.17
C ILE A 77 -5.67 -4.42 -0.67
N PHE A 78 -5.70 -5.60 -0.05
CA PHE A 78 -5.95 -6.86 -0.73
C PHE A 78 -7.32 -6.88 -1.44
N VAL A 79 -8.38 -6.50 -0.72
CA VAL A 79 -9.74 -6.47 -1.30
C VAL A 79 -9.85 -5.44 -2.42
N ALA A 80 -9.22 -4.28 -2.26
CA ALA A 80 -9.16 -3.28 -3.33
C ALA A 80 -8.45 -3.81 -4.58
N LEU A 81 -7.22 -4.35 -4.45
CA LEU A 81 -6.46 -4.88 -5.59
C LEU A 81 -7.18 -6.03 -6.28
N MET A 82 -7.76 -6.94 -5.52
CA MET A 82 -8.55 -8.06 -6.05
C MET A 82 -9.74 -7.55 -6.86
N SER A 83 -10.51 -6.63 -6.29
CA SER A 83 -11.71 -6.11 -6.92
C SER A 83 -11.38 -5.27 -8.15
N ILE A 84 -10.29 -4.48 -8.13
CA ILE A 84 -9.81 -3.73 -9.31
C ILE A 84 -9.42 -4.69 -10.43
N THR A 85 -8.64 -5.71 -10.11
CA THR A 85 -8.13 -6.67 -11.09
C THR A 85 -9.29 -7.41 -11.76
N LEU A 86 -10.29 -7.86 -10.99
CA LEU A 86 -11.51 -8.48 -11.52
C LEU A 86 -12.33 -7.51 -12.35
N ALA A 87 -12.63 -6.32 -11.83
CA ALA A 87 -13.42 -5.32 -12.54
C ALA A 87 -12.83 -5.02 -13.92
N PHE A 88 -11.51 -4.83 -13.98
CA PHE A 88 -10.82 -4.48 -15.22
C PHE A 88 -10.80 -5.64 -16.21
N ALA A 89 -10.63 -6.89 -15.75
CA ALA A 89 -10.70 -8.07 -16.60
C ALA A 89 -12.10 -8.24 -17.24
N PHE A 90 -13.17 -7.92 -16.49
CA PHE A 90 -14.54 -8.00 -16.99
C PHE A 90 -14.94 -6.86 -17.93
N PHE A 91 -14.27 -5.70 -17.88
CA PHE A 91 -14.58 -4.60 -18.78
C PHE A 91 -14.09 -4.86 -20.21
N ASP A 92 -12.78 -4.97 -20.37
CA ASP A 92 -12.17 -5.15 -21.69
C ASP A 92 -10.82 -5.88 -21.58
N PRO A 93 -10.61 -6.98 -22.33
CA PRO A 93 -9.36 -7.74 -22.30
C PRO A 93 -8.13 -6.95 -22.76
N ASN A 94 -8.26 -6.06 -23.76
CA ASN A 94 -7.11 -5.28 -24.26
C ASN A 94 -6.66 -4.24 -23.22
N PHE A 95 -7.63 -3.54 -22.62
CA PHE A 95 -7.43 -2.64 -21.48
C PHE A 95 -6.76 -3.38 -20.32
N PHE A 96 -7.25 -4.57 -19.97
CA PHE A 96 -6.71 -5.35 -18.87
C PHE A 96 -5.26 -5.80 -19.12
N VAL A 97 -4.94 -6.26 -20.33
CA VAL A 97 -3.56 -6.61 -20.70
C VAL A 97 -2.65 -5.39 -20.61
N ALA A 98 -3.07 -4.22 -21.11
CA ALA A 98 -2.31 -2.98 -20.98
C ALA A 98 -2.11 -2.56 -19.51
N TYR A 99 -3.14 -2.74 -18.68
CA TYR A 99 -3.05 -2.56 -17.22
C TYR A 99 -1.98 -3.48 -16.60
N LEU A 100 -1.96 -4.76 -16.94
CA LEU A 100 -0.97 -5.71 -16.43
C LEU A 100 0.48 -5.37 -16.84
N VAL A 101 0.68 -4.97 -18.10
CA VAL A 101 1.99 -4.50 -18.56
C VAL A 101 2.42 -3.26 -17.78
N SER A 102 1.49 -2.32 -17.57
CA SER A 102 1.74 -1.08 -16.84
C SER A 102 2.11 -1.31 -15.37
N ILE A 103 1.36 -2.13 -14.62
CA ILE A 103 1.70 -2.42 -13.22
C ILE A 103 3.07 -3.09 -13.09
N ALA A 104 3.47 -3.91 -14.07
CA ALA A 104 4.78 -4.54 -14.07
C ALA A 104 5.91 -3.51 -14.29
N VAL A 105 5.75 -2.62 -15.27
CA VAL A 105 6.75 -1.59 -15.58
C VAL A 105 6.86 -0.57 -14.45
N PHE A 106 5.76 0.10 -14.09
CA PHE A 106 5.77 1.10 -13.03
C PHE A 106 6.10 0.49 -11.68
N GLY A 107 5.58 -0.70 -11.39
CA GLY A 107 5.86 -1.41 -10.14
C GLY A 107 7.32 -1.79 -10.00
N LEU A 108 7.98 -2.29 -11.06
CA LEU A 108 9.40 -2.62 -11.03
C LEU A 108 10.26 -1.39 -10.66
N PHE A 109 10.10 -0.29 -11.39
CA PHE A 109 10.89 0.92 -11.14
C PHE A 109 10.59 1.51 -9.76
N GLN A 110 9.32 1.49 -9.34
CA GLN A 110 8.92 1.97 -8.02
C GLN A 110 9.51 1.11 -6.89
N ALA A 111 9.53 -0.22 -7.06
CA ALA A 111 10.11 -1.13 -6.08
C ALA A 111 11.61 -0.89 -5.89
N ILE A 112 12.36 -0.78 -7.00
CA ILE A 112 13.80 -0.51 -6.99
C ILE A 112 14.08 0.84 -6.34
N TYR A 113 13.35 1.88 -6.74
CA TYR A 113 13.48 3.22 -6.17
C TYR A 113 13.29 3.19 -4.65
N MET A 114 12.21 2.57 -4.17
CA MET A 114 11.91 2.56 -2.74
C MET A 114 12.90 1.72 -1.92
N ALA A 115 13.33 0.57 -2.44
CA ALA A 115 14.33 -0.27 -1.77
C ALA A 115 15.67 0.48 -1.65
N ASN A 116 16.12 1.11 -2.73
CA ASN A 116 17.40 1.83 -2.73
C ASN A 116 17.33 3.11 -1.90
N ALA A 117 16.25 3.88 -1.98
CA ALA A 117 16.09 5.11 -1.18
C ALA A 117 16.07 4.79 0.33
N GLY A 118 15.28 3.80 0.74
CA GLY A 118 15.22 3.37 2.14
C GLY A 118 16.56 2.79 2.62
N GLY A 119 17.21 1.95 1.81
CA GLY A 119 18.53 1.40 2.15
C GLY A 119 19.63 2.45 2.23
N ALA A 120 19.58 3.48 1.39
CA ALA A 120 20.53 4.60 1.46
C ALA A 120 20.39 5.40 2.77
N TRP A 121 19.15 5.67 3.22
CA TRP A 121 18.93 6.35 4.50
C TRP A 121 19.38 5.52 5.72
N ASP A 122 19.14 4.21 5.71
CA ASP A 122 19.63 3.32 6.78
C ASP A 122 21.16 3.27 6.82
N ASN A 123 21.79 3.13 5.65
CA ASN A 123 23.26 3.11 5.55
C ASN A 123 23.87 4.45 5.95
N ALA A 124 23.23 5.58 5.63
CA ALA A 124 23.68 6.90 6.08
C ALA A 124 23.62 7.02 7.61
N LYS A 125 22.56 6.53 8.25
CA LYS A 125 22.47 6.44 9.72
C LYS A 125 23.59 5.55 10.27
N LYS A 126 23.83 4.38 9.68
CA LYS A 126 24.90 3.47 10.11
C LYS A 126 26.30 4.07 10.00
N LEU A 127 26.56 4.84 8.95
CA LEU A 127 27.81 5.58 8.77
C LEU A 127 28.07 6.54 9.94
N VAL A 128 27.06 7.32 10.33
CA VAL A 128 27.15 8.26 11.46
C VAL A 128 27.32 7.52 12.80
N GLU A 129 26.60 6.40 12.98
CA GLU A 129 26.64 5.61 14.21
C GLU A 129 27.97 4.88 14.45
N VAL A 130 28.61 4.38 13.39
CA VAL A 130 29.75 3.46 13.46
C VAL A 130 31.06 4.15 13.12
N ASP A 131 31.11 4.85 11.99
CA ASP A 131 32.37 5.40 11.45
C ASP A 131 32.65 6.77 12.06
N PHE A 132 31.64 7.66 12.11
CA PHE A 132 31.81 8.98 12.74
C PHE A 132 31.65 8.92 14.26
N LYS A 133 30.97 7.90 14.80
CA LYS A 133 30.70 7.72 16.24
C LYS A 133 29.97 8.91 16.87
N GLU A 134 29.18 9.63 16.09
CA GLU A 134 28.49 10.86 16.49
C GLU A 134 27.08 10.59 17.02
N LYS A 135 26.88 9.50 17.78
CA LYS A 135 25.57 9.18 18.36
C LYS A 135 25.11 10.27 19.32
N GLY A 136 23.85 10.69 19.20
CA GLY A 136 23.26 11.74 20.03
C GLY A 136 23.57 13.17 19.58
N THR A 137 24.24 13.36 18.44
CA THR A 137 24.39 14.67 17.80
C THR A 137 23.17 15.03 16.95
N ASP A 138 23.06 16.29 16.55
CA ASP A 138 22.01 16.74 15.62
C ASP A 138 22.08 16.02 14.27
N VAL A 139 23.27 15.64 13.81
CA VAL A 139 23.49 14.87 12.58
C VAL A 139 22.93 13.45 12.72
N HIS A 140 23.16 12.80 13.87
CA HIS A 140 22.56 11.50 14.16
C HIS A 140 21.04 11.57 14.23
N ALA A 141 20.48 12.60 14.88
CA ALA A 141 19.02 12.80 14.90
C ALA A 141 18.43 12.97 13.49
N ALA A 142 19.09 13.74 12.62
CA ALA A 142 18.65 13.94 11.24
C ALA A 142 18.66 12.63 10.42
N THR A 143 19.70 11.82 10.56
CA THR A 143 19.80 10.52 9.86
C THR A 143 18.82 9.48 10.40
N VAL A 144 18.51 9.51 11.70
CA VAL A 144 17.42 8.69 12.28
C VAL A 144 16.07 9.08 11.69
N ILE A 145 15.79 10.38 11.50
CA ILE A 145 14.55 10.81 10.83
C ILE A 145 14.51 10.24 9.40
N GLY A 146 15.61 10.35 8.65
CA GLY A 146 15.70 9.79 7.30
C GLY A 146 15.40 8.29 7.24
N ASP A 147 16.00 7.50 8.13
CA ASP A 147 15.75 6.06 8.22
C ASP A 147 14.29 5.74 8.57
N THR A 148 13.69 6.46 9.53
CA THR A 148 12.26 6.26 9.86
C THR A 148 11.30 6.60 8.72
N VAL A 149 11.67 7.51 7.81
CA VAL A 149 10.93 7.77 6.56
C VAL A 149 11.17 6.65 5.54
N GLY A 150 12.37 6.06 5.54
CA GLY A 150 12.79 4.96 4.69
C GLY A 150 12.22 3.59 5.06
N ASP A 151 11.94 3.30 6.33
CA ASP A 151 11.46 1.98 6.77
C ASP A 151 10.19 1.51 6.02
N PRO A 152 9.12 2.33 5.88
CA PRO A 152 7.95 1.92 5.10
C PRO A 152 8.24 1.74 3.59
N PHE A 153 9.31 2.35 3.08
CA PHE A 153 9.74 2.21 1.69
C PHE A 153 10.43 0.86 1.50
N LYS A 154 11.52 0.59 2.24
CA LYS A 154 12.38 -0.59 2.02
C LYS A 154 11.81 -1.89 2.59
N ASP A 155 11.04 -1.85 3.68
CA ASP A 155 10.64 -3.06 4.41
C ASP A 155 9.19 -3.47 4.15
N THR A 156 8.36 -2.53 3.67
CA THR A 156 6.94 -2.80 3.42
C THR A 156 6.60 -2.67 1.94
N THR A 157 6.74 -1.46 1.39
CA THR A 157 6.15 -1.14 0.09
C THR A 157 6.93 -1.75 -1.07
N SER A 158 8.26 -1.62 -1.07
CA SER A 158 9.11 -2.21 -2.11
C SER A 158 9.00 -3.74 -2.15
N VAL A 159 9.07 -4.37 -0.97
CA VAL A 159 9.00 -5.83 -0.79
C VAL A 159 7.66 -6.37 -1.27
N ALA A 160 6.55 -5.69 -0.94
CA ALA A 160 5.21 -6.09 -1.33
C ALA A 160 4.88 -5.85 -2.82
N MET A 161 5.70 -5.06 -3.54
CA MET A 161 5.43 -4.76 -4.95
C MET A 161 5.53 -6.01 -5.84
N ASN A 162 6.57 -6.83 -5.65
CA ASN A 162 6.77 -8.05 -6.43
C ASN A 162 5.62 -9.07 -6.29
N PRO A 163 5.16 -9.44 -5.08
CA PRO A 163 4.02 -10.34 -4.95
C PRO A 163 2.74 -9.72 -5.53
N ILE A 164 2.53 -8.41 -5.45
CA ILE A 164 1.35 -7.75 -6.05
C ILE A 164 1.35 -7.84 -7.57
N ILE A 165 2.49 -7.58 -8.22
CA ILE A 165 2.63 -7.71 -9.67
C ILE A 165 2.36 -9.16 -10.08
N LYS A 166 3.05 -10.13 -9.46
CA LYS A 166 2.89 -11.55 -9.80
C LYS A 166 1.47 -12.03 -9.57
N PHE A 167 0.88 -11.65 -8.45
CA PHE A 167 -0.48 -12.02 -8.10
C PHE A 167 -1.49 -11.43 -9.09
N SER A 168 -1.41 -10.13 -9.37
CA SER A 168 -2.32 -9.46 -10.31
C SER A 168 -2.21 -10.04 -11.72
N THR A 169 -1.00 -10.42 -12.15
CA THR A 169 -0.78 -11.05 -13.47
C THR A 169 -1.31 -12.47 -13.52
N LEU A 170 -0.97 -13.33 -12.55
CA LEU A 170 -1.41 -14.73 -12.53
C LEU A 170 -2.92 -14.84 -12.36
N PHE A 171 -3.47 -14.11 -11.39
CA PHE A 171 -4.90 -14.07 -11.15
C PHE A 171 -5.64 -13.36 -12.29
N GLY A 172 -5.02 -12.36 -12.89
CA GLY A 172 -5.55 -11.64 -14.04
C GLY A 172 -5.77 -12.51 -15.26
N LEU A 173 -4.84 -13.41 -15.58
CA LEU A 173 -4.98 -14.34 -16.70
C LEU A 173 -6.22 -15.22 -16.52
N LEU A 174 -6.44 -15.74 -15.32
CA LEU A 174 -7.63 -16.51 -14.98
C LEU A 174 -8.91 -15.65 -15.10
N ALA A 175 -8.87 -14.41 -14.62
CA ALA A 175 -10.00 -13.50 -14.71
C ALA A 175 -10.39 -13.16 -16.16
N VAL A 176 -9.42 -12.99 -17.06
CA VAL A 176 -9.66 -12.78 -18.49
C VAL A 176 -10.29 -14.00 -19.13
N GLU A 177 -9.80 -15.20 -18.81
CA GLU A 177 -10.36 -16.45 -19.33
C GLU A 177 -11.83 -16.57 -18.96
N ILE A 178 -12.16 -16.35 -17.68
CA ILE A 178 -13.55 -16.32 -17.18
C ILE A 178 -14.37 -15.25 -17.92
N ALA A 179 -13.84 -14.03 -18.06
CA ALA A 179 -14.55 -12.94 -18.74
C ALA A 179 -14.85 -13.26 -20.22
N VAL A 180 -13.92 -13.91 -20.91
CA VAL A 180 -14.08 -14.32 -22.32
C VAL A 180 -15.09 -15.47 -22.44
N GLU A 181 -15.02 -16.46 -21.56
CA GLU A 181 -15.99 -17.57 -21.53
C GLU A 181 -17.41 -17.07 -21.22
N MET A 182 -17.56 -16.14 -20.28
CA MET A 182 -18.85 -15.53 -19.96
C MET A 182 -19.44 -14.76 -21.15
N LYS A 183 -18.61 -13.99 -21.88
CA LYS A 183 -19.05 -13.30 -23.10
C LYS A 183 -19.50 -14.28 -24.18
N LYS A 184 -18.76 -15.38 -24.40
CA LYS A 184 -19.15 -16.43 -25.37
C LYS A 184 -20.44 -17.15 -24.97
N ALA A 185 -20.62 -17.46 -23.68
CA ALA A 185 -21.85 -18.06 -23.17
C ALA A 185 -23.05 -17.11 -23.33
N ALA A 186 -22.81 -15.79 -23.19
CA ALA A 186 -23.81 -14.76 -23.43
C ALA A 186 -24.15 -14.57 -24.91
N GLU A 187 -23.33 -14.99 -25.88
CA GLU A 187 -23.72 -14.94 -27.30
C GLU A 187 -24.94 -15.86 -27.61
N GLY A 188 -25.25 -16.81 -26.73
CA GLY A 188 -26.46 -17.64 -26.76
C GLY A 188 -27.63 -17.15 -25.89
N LEU A 189 -27.46 -16.08 -25.10
CA LEU A 189 -28.46 -15.51 -24.20
C LEU A 189 -28.68 -14.02 -24.54
N HIS A 190 -29.90 -13.49 -24.48
CA HIS A 190 -30.16 -12.10 -24.89
C HIS A 190 -29.49 -11.00 -24.03
N THR A 191 -28.78 -11.34 -22.94
CA THR A 191 -28.20 -10.37 -22.00
C THR A 191 -26.78 -10.78 -21.58
N ASP A 192 -25.80 -9.90 -21.84
CA ASP A 192 -24.44 -10.03 -21.32
C ASP A 192 -24.34 -9.46 -19.89
N TYR A 193 -24.14 -10.33 -18.90
CA TYR A 193 -23.98 -9.95 -17.49
C TYR A 193 -22.55 -9.51 -17.12
N THR A 194 -21.59 -9.73 -18.00
CA THR A 194 -20.17 -9.45 -17.79
C THR A 194 -19.88 -8.00 -17.35
N PRO A 195 -20.42 -6.95 -18.01
CA PRO A 195 -20.17 -5.57 -17.58
C PRO A 195 -20.80 -5.25 -16.22
N PHE A 196 -21.95 -5.83 -15.86
CA PHE A 196 -22.60 -5.59 -14.58
C PHE A 196 -21.78 -6.14 -13.41
N ILE A 197 -21.18 -7.31 -13.59
CA ILE A 197 -20.26 -7.91 -12.62
C ILE A 197 -19.01 -7.04 -12.48
N GLY A 198 -18.45 -6.58 -13.59
CA GLY A 198 -17.32 -5.64 -13.58
C GLY A 198 -17.62 -4.36 -12.80
N VAL A 199 -18.80 -3.77 -13.00
CA VAL A 199 -19.25 -2.57 -12.27
C VAL A 199 -19.38 -2.84 -10.77
N ALA A 200 -19.94 -3.98 -10.38
CA ALA A 200 -20.06 -4.36 -8.97
C ALA A 200 -18.69 -4.47 -8.29
N PHE A 201 -17.73 -5.17 -8.91
CA PHE A 201 -16.35 -5.23 -8.40
C PHE A 201 -15.67 -3.86 -8.38
N PHE A 202 -15.93 -3.02 -9.38
CA PHE A 202 -15.36 -1.68 -9.42
C PHE A 202 -15.85 -0.80 -8.26
N PHE A 203 -17.14 -0.87 -7.91
CA PHE A 203 -17.65 -0.15 -6.74
C PHE A 203 -17.04 -0.67 -5.43
N ILE A 204 -16.91 -1.99 -5.27
CA ILE A 204 -16.24 -2.58 -4.10
C ILE A 204 -14.79 -2.07 -4.02
N ALA A 205 -14.07 -2.09 -5.15
CA ALA A 205 -12.72 -1.56 -5.24
C ALA A 205 -12.64 -0.10 -4.78
N LEU A 206 -13.51 0.79 -5.29
CA LEU A 206 -13.52 2.20 -4.93
C LEU A 206 -13.77 2.41 -3.43
N VAL A 207 -14.69 1.64 -2.83
CA VAL A 207 -14.94 1.69 -1.38
C VAL A 207 -13.69 1.33 -0.58
N PHE A 208 -12.96 0.29 -0.99
CA PHE A 208 -11.75 -0.15 -0.29
C PHE A 208 -10.53 0.74 -0.56
N VAL A 209 -10.42 1.33 -1.76
CA VAL A 209 -9.48 2.41 -2.11
C VAL A 209 -9.70 3.62 -1.20
N TRP A 210 -10.95 4.01 -0.98
CA TRP A 210 -11.28 5.09 -0.06
C TRP A 210 -10.97 4.71 1.39
N ARG A 211 -11.37 3.50 1.83
CA ARG A 211 -11.09 3.02 3.20
C ARG A 211 -9.60 2.97 3.50
N SER A 212 -8.75 2.63 2.52
CA SER A 212 -7.31 2.51 2.75
C SER A 212 -6.66 3.83 3.16
N PHE A 213 -7.20 4.97 2.74
CA PHE A 213 -6.70 6.29 3.12
C PHE A 213 -7.51 6.94 4.24
N TYR A 214 -8.83 7.01 4.10
CA TYR A 214 -9.65 7.86 4.97
C TYR A 214 -9.98 7.19 6.29
N LYS A 215 -10.25 5.88 6.29
CA LYS A 215 -10.56 5.15 7.53
C LYS A 215 -9.31 4.90 8.37
N MET A 216 -8.14 4.86 7.72
CA MET A 216 -6.84 4.66 8.39
C MET A 216 -6.12 5.97 8.69
N ARG A 217 -6.74 7.13 8.48
CA ARG A 217 -6.07 8.41 8.73
C ARG A 217 -5.82 8.60 10.22
N ILE A 218 -4.67 9.17 10.56
CA ILE A 218 -4.39 9.63 11.91
C ILE A 218 -5.33 10.81 12.20
N PRO A 219 -6.14 10.77 13.27
CA PRO A 219 -7.03 11.88 13.60
C PRO A 219 -6.21 13.15 13.88
N PRO A 220 -6.74 14.34 13.55
CA PRO A 220 -6.09 15.60 13.92
C PRO A 220 -5.84 15.62 15.42
N ARG A 221 -4.67 16.12 15.84
CA ARG A 221 -4.39 16.35 17.25
C ARG A 221 -5.43 17.33 17.78
N GLU A 222 -6.23 16.94 18.77
CA GLU A 222 -7.04 17.91 19.49
C GLU A 222 -6.10 18.98 20.06
N PRO A 223 -6.39 20.28 19.89
CA PRO A 223 -5.59 21.33 20.50
C PRO A 223 -5.58 21.05 22.00
N ALA A 224 -4.38 20.97 22.58
CA ALA A 224 -4.22 20.77 24.01
C ALA A 224 -5.12 21.77 24.74
N LYS A 225 -6.10 21.29 25.49
CA LYS A 225 -6.88 22.14 26.39
C LYS A 225 -5.85 22.89 27.23
N ALA A 226 -5.76 24.20 27.00
CA ALA A 226 -4.86 25.07 27.75
C ALA A 226 -5.08 24.73 29.23
N ALA A 227 -4.02 24.22 29.88
CA ALA A 227 -4.06 23.96 31.30
C ALA A 227 -4.51 25.26 31.96
N ALA A 228 -5.73 25.27 32.47
CA ALA A 228 -6.26 26.37 33.24
C ALA A 228 -5.34 26.50 34.47
N LYS A 229 -4.43 27.47 34.42
CA LYS A 229 -3.73 27.97 35.61
C LYS A 229 -4.80 28.60 36.50
N HIS A 230 -5.17 27.89 37.56
CA HIS A 230 -5.69 28.48 38.79
C HIS A 230 -4.76 28.06 39.93
#